data_AF-A0A929H6N5-F1
#
_entry.id   AF-A0A929H6N5-F1
#
_cell.length_a   1.000
_cell.length_b   1.000
_cell.length_c   1.000
_cell.angle_alpha   90.00
_cell.angle_beta   90.00
_cell.angle_gamma   90.00
#
_symmetry.space_group_name_H-M   'P 1'
#
loop_
_entity.id
_entity.type
_entity.pdbx_description
1 polymer ?
#
loop_
_entity_poly.entity_id
_entity_poly.type
_entity_poly.pdbx_seq_one_letter_code
_entity_poly.pdbx_strand_id
1 'polypeptide(L)'
;MAAPYNIAVVDDSIQVLKAHGYKVTKARREVLEVLDWTQEPLSPYDIQRILGGRGKSLNHVTIYRILDLFCSLRLAHRVLSSGG
;
A
#
# COMPACT_ATOMS: atom_id res chain seq x y z
N MET A 1 0.24 12.11 18.59
CA MET A 1 -0.55 11.90 17.35
C MET A 1 -0.68 10.40 17.15
N ALA A 2 -1.90 9.86 17.20
CA ALA A 2 -2.14 8.43 17.02
C ALA A 2 -1.72 7.96 15.62
N ALA A 3 -1.29 6.72 15.48
CA ALA A 3 -0.90 6.15 14.19
C ALA A 3 -2.10 6.23 13.23
N PRO A 4 -1.95 6.81 12.03
CA PRO A 4 -3.04 6.97 11.07
C PRO A 4 -3.39 5.64 10.37
N TYR A 5 -3.19 4.49 11.01
CA TYR A 5 -3.47 3.17 10.45
C TYR A 5 -3.67 2.16 11.59
N ASN A 6 -4.42 1.11 11.31
CA ASN A 6 -4.59 -0.05 12.16
C ASN A 6 -3.31 -0.91 12.16
N ILE A 7 -2.54 -0.81 13.25
CA ILE A 7 -1.26 -1.50 13.42
C ILE A 7 -1.40 -3.03 13.22
N ALA A 8 -2.52 -3.61 13.64
CA ALA A 8 -2.79 -5.04 13.48
C ALA A 8 -2.84 -5.46 12.01
N VAL A 9 -3.59 -4.73 11.17
CA VAL A 9 -3.73 -5.04 9.73
C VAL A 9 -2.40 -4.94 9.00
N VAL A 10 -1.60 -3.92 9.32
CA VAL A 10 -0.27 -3.75 8.72
C VAL A 10 0.68 -4.87 9.13
N ASP A 11 0.67 -5.31 10.40
CA ASP A 11 1.52 -6.43 10.83
C ASP A 11 1.09 -7.75 10.20
N ASP A 12 -0.21 -8.05 10.15
CA ASP A 12 -0.74 -9.25 9.51
C ASP A 12 -0.35 -9.31 8.03
N SER A 13 -0.48 -8.19 7.31
CA SER A 13 -0.04 -8.05 5.91
C SER A 13 1.46 -8.29 5.74
N ILE A 14 2.26 -7.88 6.71
CA ILE A 14 3.71 -8.13 6.75
C ILE A 14 4.01 -9.61 6.97
N GLN A 15 3.24 -10.32 7.80
CA GLN A 15 3.39 -11.76 7.96
C GLN A 15 3.07 -12.50 6.66
N VAL A 16 2.03 -12.08 5.93
CA VAL A 16 1.71 -12.65 4.60
C VAL A 16 2.88 -12.49 3.63
N LEU A 17 3.52 -11.31 3.57
CA LEU A 17 4.71 -11.09 2.74
C LEU A 17 5.85 -12.05 3.11
N LYS A 18 6.15 -12.19 4.40
CA LYS A 18 7.21 -13.09 4.89
C LYS A 18 6.91 -14.54 4.58
N ALA A 19 5.67 -14.99 4.81
CA ALA A 19 5.24 -16.36 4.55
C ALA A 19 5.40 -16.77 3.07
N HIS A 20 5.28 -15.81 2.15
CA HIS A 20 5.49 -16.02 0.71
C HIS A 20 6.93 -15.73 0.25
N GLY A 21 7.88 -15.56 1.17
CA GLY A 21 9.30 -15.37 0.86
C GLY A 21 9.68 -13.96 0.39
N TYR A 22 8.77 -12.98 0.51
CA TYR A 22 9.04 -11.60 0.09
C TYR A 22 9.67 -10.78 1.22
N LYS A 23 10.72 -10.02 0.88
CA LYS A 23 11.32 -9.04 1.81
C LYS A 23 10.33 -7.94 2.20
N VAL A 24 10.31 -7.56 3.47
CA VAL A 24 9.51 -6.43 3.96
C VAL A 24 10.34 -5.15 3.80
N THR A 25 10.32 -4.57 2.60
CA THR A 25 11.04 -3.32 2.34
C THR A 25 10.31 -2.13 2.95
N LYS A 26 11.03 -1.03 3.21
CA LYS A 26 10.43 0.23 3.68
C LYS A 26 9.28 0.68 2.77
N ALA A 27 9.49 0.67 1.45
CA ALA A 27 8.48 1.05 0.47
C ALA A 27 7.19 0.19 0.56
N ARG A 28 7.31 -1.13 0.75
CA ARG A 28 6.14 -2.02 0.91
C ARG A 28 5.35 -1.69 2.17
N ARG A 29 6.04 -1.48 3.29
CA ARG A 29 5.39 -1.04 4.53
C ARG A 29 4.68 0.30 4.34
N GLU A 30 5.34 1.27 3.73
CA GLU A 30 4.77 2.61 3.50
C GLU A 30 3.52 2.58 2.62
N VAL A 31 3.49 1.73 1.60
CA VAL A 31 2.28 1.55 0.78
C VAL A 31 1.17 0.86 1.57
N LEU A 32 1.47 -0.16 2.39
CA LEU A 32 0.46 -0.79 3.28
C LEU A 32 -0.14 0.24 4.27
N GLU A 33 0.69 1.05 4.90
CA GLU A 33 0.26 2.12 5.81
C GLU A 33 -0.63 3.16 5.12
N VAL A 34 -0.41 3.44 3.83
CA VAL A 34 -1.25 4.37 3.06
C VAL A 34 -2.58 3.72 2.68
N LEU A 35 -2.56 2.46 2.25
CA LEU A 35 -3.78 1.72 1.88
C LEU A 35 -4.72 1.53 3.08
N ASP A 36 -4.18 1.26 4.27
CA ASP A 36 -4.97 1.07 5.48
C ASP A 36 -5.48 2.39 6.09
N TRP A 37 -4.81 3.52 5.82
CA TRP A 37 -5.24 4.83 6.33
C TRP A 37 -6.54 5.34 5.68
N THR A 38 -6.81 4.94 4.44
CA THR A 38 -7.94 5.42 3.65
C THR A 38 -9.09 4.40 3.64
N GLN A 39 -10.33 4.90 3.62
CA GLN A 39 -11.52 4.07 3.39
C GLN A 39 -11.97 4.12 1.93
N GLU A 40 -11.38 4.98 1.11
CA GLU A 40 -11.69 5.12 -0.31
C GLU A 40 -10.62 4.47 -1.19
N PRO A 41 -11.00 3.93 -2.38
CA PRO A 41 -10.04 3.44 -3.36
C PRO A 41 -9.04 4.52 -3.77
N LEU A 42 -7.75 4.18 -3.81
CA LEU A 42 -6.69 5.10 -4.24
C LEU A 42 -6.18 4.75 -5.63
N SER A 43 -5.94 5.78 -6.43
CA SER A 43 -5.07 5.62 -7.59
C SER A 43 -3.59 5.52 -7.16
N PRO A 44 -2.71 4.95 -7.99
CA PRO A 44 -1.27 4.98 -7.75
C PRO A 44 -0.71 6.40 -7.56
N TYR A 45 -1.32 7.40 -8.21
CA TYR A 45 -0.94 8.81 -8.08
C TYR A 45 -1.37 9.40 -6.74
N ASP A 46 -2.51 8.99 -6.19
CA ASP A 46 -2.92 9.38 -4.84
C ASP A 46 -1.94 8.87 -3.79
N ILE A 47 -1.51 7.60 -3.92
CA ILE A 47 -0.50 7.01 -3.02
C ILE A 47 0.80 7.83 -3.09
N GLN A 48 1.26 8.17 -4.30
CA GLN A 48 2.45 9.00 -4.47
C GLN A 48 2.30 10.38 -3.81
N ARG A 49 1.16 11.04 -4.00
CA ARG A 49 0.85 12.37 -3.42
C ARG A 49 0.79 12.32 -1.90
N ILE A 50 0.12 11.31 -1.33
CA ILE A 50 0.01 11.12 0.13
C ILE A 50 1.39 10.90 0.75
N LEU A 51 2.23 10.06 0.13
CA LEU A 51 3.59 9.85 0.59
C LEU A 51 4.43 11.13 0.49
N GLY A 52 4.29 11.87 -0.61
CA GLY A 52 4.95 13.18 -0.81
C GLY A 52 4.62 14.17 0.31
N GLY A 53 3.34 14.25 0.69
CA GLY A 53 2.89 15.08 1.83
C GLY A 53 3.46 14.65 3.19
N ARG A 54 3.96 13.40 3.30
CA ARG A 54 4.64 12.86 4.49
C ARG A 54 6.18 12.96 4.40
N GLY A 55 6.72 13.68 3.42
CA GLY A 55 8.16 13.79 3.17
C GLY A 55 8.80 12.50 2.62
N LYS A 56 7.98 11.55 2.14
CA LYS A 56 8.42 10.28 1.55
C LYS A 56 8.26 10.36 0.03
N SER A 57 9.17 9.76 -0.72
CA SER A 57 9.11 9.76 -2.18
C SER A 57 9.25 8.34 -2.71
N LEU A 58 8.27 7.90 -3.49
CA LEU A 58 8.31 6.67 -4.28
C LEU A 58 7.95 7.01 -5.72
N ASN A 59 8.69 6.44 -6.67
CA ASN A 59 8.36 6.55 -8.08
C ASN A 59 7.08 5.74 -8.39
N HIS A 60 6.23 6.24 -9.29
CA HIS A 60 5.01 5.55 -9.71
C HIS A 60 5.26 4.10 -10.17
N VAL A 61 6.37 3.80 -10.88
CA VAL A 61 6.70 2.43 -11.32
C VAL A 61 6.90 1.51 -10.12
N THR A 62 7.53 2.00 -9.05
CA THR A 62 7.69 1.26 -7.79
C THR A 62 6.35 1.02 -7.13
N ILE A 63 5.47 2.02 -7.12
CA ILE A 63 4.11 1.90 -6.56
C ILE A 63 3.32 0.84 -7.34
N TYR A 64 3.32 0.86 -8.68
CA TYR A 64 2.65 -0.16 -9.49
C TYR A 64 3.13 -1.57 -9.17
N ARG A 65 4.46 -1.79 -9.13
CA ARG A 65 5.03 -3.12 -8.81
C ARG A 65 4.67 -3.61 -7.41
N ILE A 66 4.58 -2.69 -6.44
CA ILE A 66 4.15 -3.03 -5.07
C ILE A 66 2.66 -3.40 -5.08
N LEU A 67 1.82 -2.61 -5.75
CA LEU A 67 0.38 -2.88 -5.86
C LEU A 67 0.10 -4.19 -6.61
N ASP A 68 0.84 -4.50 -7.68
CA ASP A 68 0.75 -5.79 -8.38
C ASP A 68 1.03 -6.96 -7.43
N LEU A 69 2.11 -6.86 -6.65
CA LEU A 69 2.45 -7.88 -5.65
C LEU A 69 1.36 -8.00 -4.57
N PHE A 70 0.86 -6.89 -4.06
CA PHE A 70 -0.18 -6.93 -3.03
C PHE A 70 -1.48 -7.53 -3.56
N CYS A 71 -1.82 -7.25 -4.82
CA CYS A 71 -2.96 -7.90 -5.49
C CYS A 71 -2.73 -9.40 -5.65
N SER A 72 -1.53 -9.83 -6.05
CA SER A 72 -1.23 -11.27 -6.20
C SER A 72 -1.28 -12.03 -4.88
N LEU A 73 -1.02 -11.34 -3.76
CA LEU A 73 -1.10 -11.89 -2.40
C LEU A 73 -2.44 -11.64 -1.70
N ARG A 74 -3.44 -11.08 -2.40
CA ARG A 74 -4.75 -10.68 -1.84
C ARG A 74 -4.67 -9.72 -0.65
N LEU A 75 -3.61 -8.91 -0.59
CA LEU A 75 -3.43 -7.82 0.38
C LEU A 75 -4.06 -6.50 -0.11
N ALA A 76 -4.38 -6.42 -1.40
CA ALA A 76 -5.10 -5.30 -2.00
C ALA A 76 -5.97 -5.80 -3.15
N HIS A 77 -6.99 -5.03 -3.51
CA HIS A 77 -7.86 -5.30 -4.66
C HIS A 77 -7.87 -4.11 -5.60
N ARG A 78 -7.80 -4.37 -6.91
CA ARG A 78 -8.03 -3.35 -7.93
C ARG A 78 -9.52 -3.22 -8.16
N VAL A 79 -10.03 -2.02 -7.97
CA VAL A 79 -11.40 -1.67 -8.33
C VAL A 79 -11.33 -0.98 -9.69
N LEU A 80 -12.02 -1.52 -10.69
CA LEU A 80 -12.21 -0.83 -11.95
C LEU A 80 -13.25 0.24 -11.71
N SER A 81 -12.91 1.50 -12.01
CA SER A 81 -13.94 2.52 -12.14
C SER A 81 -14.74 2.16 -13.39
N SER A 82 -16.01 1.79 -13.23
CA SER A 82 -16.95 1.82 -14.34
C SER A 82 -17.09 3.29 -14.73
N GLY A 83 -16.27 3.73 -15.70
CA GLY A 83 -16.29 5.11 -16.17
C GLY A 83 -17.71 5.54 -16.51
N GLY A 84 -18.13 6.68 -15.96
CA GLY A 84 -19.29 7.43 -16.44
C GLY A 84 -18.96 8.20 -17.71
#